data_AF-A0A920PPK6-F1
#
_entry.id   AF-A0A920PPK6-F1
#
_cell.length_a   1.000
_cell.length_b   1.000
_cell.length_c   1.000
_cell.angle_alpha   90.00
_cell.angle_beta   90.00
_cell.angle_gamma   90.00
#
_symmetry.space_group_name_H-M   'P 1'
#
loop_
_entity.id
_entity.type
_entity.pdbx_description
1 polymer ?
#
loop_
_entity_poly.entity_id
_entity_poly.type
_entity_poly.pdbx_seq_one_letter_code
_entity_poly.pdbx_strand_id
1 'polypeptide(L)'
;MDWSEKSLDLARHLVDQQGLNNVEFLQGDLFNLPYETEFSTIFLCVICWGTSATVGASQRFAPYKKGGTVTVFEGDHGSCYFHPQSKDATMAWNCLVEVQRQLGANSLIGRELYPLIHESGFRDVRITPKMVYIDQSLPLLMESFVSKTIIPMVEGVKEGALDLG
;
A
#
# COMPACT_ATOMS: atom_id res chain seq x y z
N MET A 1 -12.59 -4.03 -5.02
CA MET A 1 -12.15 -5.32 -5.58
C MET A 1 -10.97 -5.79 -4.76
N ASP A 2 -10.88 -7.10 -4.49
CA ASP A 2 -9.75 -7.74 -3.84
C ASP A 2 -9.62 -9.17 -4.37
N TRP A 3 -8.43 -9.76 -4.34
CA TRP A 3 -8.24 -11.17 -4.75
C TRP A 3 -8.70 -12.14 -3.65
N SER A 4 -8.69 -11.69 -2.40
CA SER A 4 -9.05 -12.47 -1.21
C SER A 4 -10.54 -12.30 -0.86
N GLU A 5 -11.33 -13.37 -1.05
CA GLU A 5 -12.75 -13.37 -0.64
C GLU A 5 -12.92 -13.13 0.87
N LYS A 6 -11.99 -13.64 1.68
CA LYS A 6 -12.00 -13.39 3.14
C LYS A 6 -11.86 -11.91 3.47
N SER A 7 -11.04 -11.17 2.71
CA SER A 7 -10.89 -9.72 2.89
C SER A 7 -12.17 -9.00 2.48
N LEU A 8 -12.83 -9.46 1.41
CA LEU A 8 -14.10 -8.90 0.95
C LEU A 8 -15.22 -9.13 1.96
N ASP A 9 -15.30 -10.31 2.59
CA ASP A 9 -16.31 -10.59 3.61
C ASP A 9 -16.21 -9.66 4.82
N LEU A 10 -14.97 -9.39 5.26
CA LEU A 10 -14.71 -8.40 6.32
C LEU A 10 -15.10 -6.99 5.87
N ALA A 11 -14.76 -6.61 4.64
CA ALA A 11 -15.09 -5.30 4.10
C ALA A 11 -16.61 -5.10 3.94
N ARG A 12 -17.35 -6.13 3.50
CA ARG A 12 -18.83 -6.13 3.44
C ARG A 12 -19.42 -5.89 4.83
N HIS A 13 -19.00 -6.65 5.83
CA HIS A 13 -19.45 -6.47 7.21
C HIS A 13 -19.22 -5.05 7.73
N LEU A 14 -18.06 -4.46 7.45
CA LEU A 14 -17.74 -3.09 7.88
C LEU A 14 -18.62 -2.07 7.16
N VAL A 15 -18.82 -2.20 5.86
CA VAL A 15 -19.69 -1.31 5.07
C VAL A 15 -21.15 -1.40 5.54
N ASP A 16 -21.65 -2.61 5.80
CA ASP A 16 -23.00 -2.84 6.33
C ASP A 16 -23.18 -2.21 7.72
N GLN A 17 -22.18 -2.35 8.61
CA GLN A 17 -22.21 -1.72 9.93
C GLN A 17 -22.22 -0.19 9.88
N GLN A 18 -21.65 0.41 8.83
CA GLN A 18 -21.67 1.86 8.62
C GLN A 18 -22.92 2.33 7.84
N GLY A 19 -23.80 1.42 7.41
CA GLY A 19 -25.02 1.75 6.67
C GLY A 19 -24.76 2.30 5.25
N LEU A 20 -23.60 1.99 4.68
CA LEU A 20 -23.23 2.43 3.33
C LEU A 20 -23.85 1.48 2.30
N ASN A 21 -24.58 2.02 1.33
CA ASN A 21 -25.34 1.24 0.33
C ASN A 21 -24.88 1.44 -1.11
N ASN A 22 -23.80 2.20 -1.30
CA ASN A 22 -23.26 2.61 -2.60
C ASN A 22 -21.91 1.94 -2.91
N VAL A 23 -21.66 0.77 -2.33
CA VAL A 23 -20.41 0.02 -2.49
C VAL A 23 -20.73 -1.38 -3.00
N GLU A 24 -20.14 -1.73 -4.14
CA GLU A 24 -20.19 -3.08 -4.68
C GLU A 24 -18.85 -3.78 -4.49
N PHE A 25 -18.91 -5.05 -4.10
CA PHE A 25 -17.73 -5.87 -3.83
C PHE A 25 -17.55 -6.93 -4.91
N LEU A 26 -16.31 -7.05 -5.37
CA LEU A 26 -15.95 -7.96 -6.43
C LEU A 26 -14.64 -8.65 -6.10
N GLN A 27 -14.63 -9.98 -6.18
CA GLN A 27 -13.41 -10.75 -6.17
C GLN A 27 -12.75 -10.67 -7.54
N GLY A 28 -11.48 -10.30 -7.58
CA GLY A 28 -10.77 -10.16 -8.85
C GLY A 28 -9.28 -9.93 -8.68
N ASP A 29 -8.55 -10.32 -9.72
CA ASP A 29 -7.14 -10.00 -9.86
C ASP A 29 -7.00 -8.67 -10.62
N LEU A 30 -6.24 -7.73 -10.06
CA LEU A 30 -5.93 -6.46 -10.70
C LEU A 30 -5.20 -6.64 -12.05
N PHE A 31 -4.51 -7.77 -12.23
CA PHE A 31 -3.80 -8.14 -13.46
C PHE A 31 -4.69 -8.82 -14.50
N ASN A 32 -5.86 -9.29 -14.10
CA ASN A 32 -6.79 -10.01 -14.96
C ASN A 32 -8.22 -9.68 -14.56
N LEU A 33 -8.65 -8.47 -14.92
CA LEU A 33 -9.95 -7.94 -14.53
C LEU A 33 -11.08 -8.78 -15.16
N PRO A 34 -12.11 -9.16 -14.38
CA PRO A 34 -13.19 -10.01 -14.88
C PRO A 34 -14.27 -9.25 -15.67
N TYR A 35 -13.97 -8.04 -16.18
CA TYR A 35 -14.94 -7.20 -16.88
C TYR A 35 -14.27 -6.17 -17.82
N GLU A 36 -15.00 -5.75 -18.85
CA GLU A 36 -14.61 -4.69 -19.81
C GLU A 36 -15.34 -3.37 -19.48
N THR A 37 -15.14 -2.86 -18.28
CA THR A 37 -15.77 -1.60 -17.82
C THR A 37 -14.72 -0.52 -17.68
N GLU A 38 -15.01 0.66 -18.23
CA GLU A 38 -14.20 1.86 -18.02
C GLU A 38 -14.72 2.66 -16.81
N PHE A 39 -13.85 3.00 -15.87
CA PHE A 39 -14.17 3.88 -14.74
C PHE A 39 -13.78 5.33 -15.03
N SER A 40 -14.55 6.28 -14.50
CA SER A 40 -14.18 7.71 -14.57
C SER A 40 -13.08 8.07 -13.57
N THR A 41 -13.01 7.35 -12.43
CA THR A 41 -12.01 7.54 -11.39
C THR A 41 -11.59 6.19 -10.85
N ILE A 42 -10.28 5.99 -10.70
CA ILE A 42 -9.68 4.81 -10.07
C ILE A 42 -8.94 5.27 -8.82
N PHE A 43 -9.18 4.57 -7.70
CA PHE A 43 -8.43 4.73 -6.46
C PHE A 43 -7.66 3.45 -6.17
N LEU A 44 -6.34 3.57 -5.98
CA LEU A 44 -5.45 2.45 -5.68
C LEU A 44 -4.69 2.74 -4.38
N CYS A 45 -4.74 1.81 -3.46
CA CYS A 45 -4.01 1.83 -2.20
C CYS A 45 -3.54 0.40 -1.92
N VAL A 46 -2.35 0.03 -2.39
CA VAL A 46 -1.88 -1.35 -2.44
C VAL A 46 -0.51 -1.45 -1.79
N ILE A 47 -0.50 -1.65 -0.48
CA ILE A 47 0.62 -1.48 0.47
C ILE A 47 1.96 -2.13 0.07
N CYS A 48 2.02 -3.05 -0.90
CA CYS A 48 3.26 -3.64 -1.39
C CYS A 48 3.10 -4.16 -2.82
N TRP A 49 3.77 -3.53 -3.79
CA TRP A 49 3.73 -3.94 -5.20
C TRP A 49 4.74 -5.06 -5.42
N GLY A 50 4.39 -6.12 -6.13
CA GLY A 50 5.37 -7.15 -6.49
C GLY A 50 6.59 -6.56 -7.22
N THR A 51 7.80 -7.09 -7.08
CA THR A 51 8.98 -6.65 -7.86
C THR A 51 8.86 -7.03 -9.34
N SER A 52 8.11 -8.09 -9.66
CA SER A 52 7.64 -8.41 -11.01
C SER A 52 6.57 -7.44 -11.54
N ALA A 53 6.06 -6.56 -10.68
CA ALA A 53 4.97 -5.65 -11.01
C ALA A 53 5.46 -4.44 -11.84
N THR A 54 6.69 -3.96 -11.74
CA THR A 54 7.08 -2.75 -12.50
C THR A 54 6.92 -2.88 -14.02
N VAL A 55 6.97 -4.10 -14.57
CA VAL A 55 6.83 -4.39 -16.02
C VAL A 55 5.38 -4.30 -16.56
N GLY A 56 4.36 -4.10 -15.71
CA GLY A 56 2.94 -4.10 -16.12
C GLY A 56 2.13 -2.88 -15.70
N ALA A 57 2.77 -1.76 -15.36
CA ALA A 57 2.10 -0.60 -14.78
C ALA A 57 0.93 -0.09 -15.65
N SER A 58 1.10 -0.04 -16.98
CA SER A 58 0.05 0.36 -17.92
C SER A 58 -1.19 -0.56 -17.92
N GLN A 59 -1.02 -1.87 -17.71
CA GLN A 59 -2.13 -2.83 -17.64
C GLN A 59 -2.97 -2.64 -16.38
N ARG A 60 -2.35 -2.25 -15.25
CA ARG A 60 -3.05 -2.02 -13.97
C ARG A 60 -4.00 -0.85 -14.00
N PHE A 61 -3.68 0.13 -14.82
CA PHE A 61 -4.46 1.35 -14.92
C PHE A 61 -5.36 1.36 -16.16
N ALA A 62 -5.41 0.28 -16.93
CA ALA A 62 -6.15 0.19 -18.20
C ALA A 62 -7.67 0.44 -18.13
N PRO A 63 -8.44 0.15 -17.04
CA PRO A 63 -9.90 0.27 -17.07
C PRO A 63 -10.38 1.71 -16.79
N TYR A 64 -9.89 2.70 -17.53
CA TYR A 64 -10.30 4.10 -17.37
C TYR A 64 -10.91 4.70 -18.63
N LYS A 65 -11.91 5.56 -18.42
CA LYS A 65 -12.49 6.37 -19.50
C LYS A 65 -11.47 7.39 -19.97
N LYS A 66 -11.49 7.74 -21.25
CA LYS A 66 -10.76 8.92 -21.75
C LYS A 66 -11.17 10.16 -20.93
N GLY A 67 -10.18 10.85 -20.36
CA GLY A 67 -10.39 12.00 -19.48
C GLY A 67 -10.69 11.64 -18.01
N GLY A 68 -10.63 10.36 -17.64
CA GLY A 68 -10.72 9.91 -16.25
C GLY A 68 -9.45 10.22 -15.45
N THR A 69 -9.52 9.95 -14.14
CA THR A 69 -8.40 10.19 -13.21
C THR A 69 -8.02 8.95 -12.44
N VAL A 70 -6.76 8.87 -12.02
CA VAL A 70 -6.24 7.82 -11.14
C VAL A 70 -5.59 8.49 -9.94
N THR A 71 -5.94 8.01 -8.74
CA THR A 71 -5.29 8.40 -7.48
C THR A 71 -4.64 7.17 -6.87
N VAL A 72 -3.35 7.28 -6.55
CA VAL A 72 -2.56 6.18 -5.98
C VAL A 72 -1.97 6.62 -4.63
N PHE A 73 -2.11 5.77 -3.61
CA PHE A 73 -1.51 5.96 -2.28
C PHE A 73 -0.63 4.77 -1.96
N GLU A 74 0.67 5.02 -1.77
CA GLU A 74 1.62 4.00 -1.37
C GLU A 74 2.55 4.44 -0.25
N GLY A 75 3.00 3.45 0.52
CA GLY A 75 4.05 3.63 1.52
C GLY A 75 5.44 3.65 0.90
N ASP A 76 6.39 4.20 1.66
CA ASP A 76 7.82 4.05 1.42
C ASP A 76 8.50 3.75 2.76
N HIS A 77 8.83 2.49 3.00
CA HIS A 77 9.45 2.08 4.24
C HIS A 77 10.86 2.68 4.44
N GLY A 78 11.54 3.09 3.38
CA GLY A 78 12.83 3.77 3.47
C GLY A 78 12.71 5.24 3.86
N SER A 79 11.49 5.77 4.03
CA SER A 79 11.23 7.09 4.61
C SER A 79 11.01 7.07 6.13
N CYS A 80 11.03 5.89 6.76
CA CYS A 80 10.89 5.76 8.22
C CYS A 80 12.22 5.98 8.93
N TYR A 81 12.27 6.99 9.79
CA TYR A 81 13.38 7.30 10.68
C TYR A 81 12.83 7.88 11.98
N PHE A 82 13.57 7.73 13.08
CA PHE A 82 13.10 8.06 14.42
C PHE A 82 14.24 8.43 15.36
N HIS A 83 13.89 9.06 16.49
CA HIS A 83 14.82 9.48 17.54
C HIS A 83 14.35 9.00 18.92
N PRO A 84 15.25 8.49 19.78
CA PRO A 84 16.64 8.18 19.49
C PRO A 84 16.77 6.99 18.54
N GLN A 85 17.73 7.06 17.62
CA GLN A 85 18.00 5.96 16.72
C GLN A 85 18.89 4.94 17.43
N SER A 86 18.42 3.70 17.56
CA SER A 86 19.23 2.57 18.00
C SER A 86 19.56 1.64 16.83
N LYS A 87 20.67 0.90 16.96
CA LYS A 87 21.06 -0.12 15.97
C LYS A 87 19.99 -1.21 15.88
N ASP A 88 19.49 -1.68 17.02
CA ASP A 88 18.52 -2.78 17.08
C ASP A 88 17.17 -2.39 16.46
N ALA A 89 16.66 -1.19 16.74
CA ALA A 89 15.40 -0.73 16.14
C ALA A 89 15.53 -0.52 14.63
N THR A 90 16.67 0.01 14.17
CA THR A 90 16.96 0.14 12.74
C THR A 90 17.05 -1.23 12.05
N MET A 91 17.69 -2.20 12.70
CA MET A 91 17.80 -3.57 12.20
C MET A 91 16.43 -4.23 12.10
N ALA A 92 15.60 -4.15 13.15
CA ALA A 92 14.25 -4.72 13.15
C ALA A 92 13.37 -4.12 12.05
N TRP A 93 13.45 -2.80 11.82
CA TRP A 93 12.75 -2.16 10.70
C TRP A 93 13.24 -2.66 9.33
N ASN A 94 14.55 -2.83 9.17
CA ASN A 94 15.12 -3.33 7.92
C ASN A 94 14.76 -4.80 7.66
N CYS A 95 14.55 -5.61 8.70
CA CYS A 95 14.02 -6.97 8.55
C CYS A 95 12.64 -6.98 7.89
N LEU A 96 11.75 -6.05 8.23
CA LEU A 96 10.45 -5.89 7.56
C LEU A 96 10.61 -5.62 6.07
N VAL A 97 11.50 -4.69 5.71
CA VAL A 97 11.80 -4.38 4.30
C VAL A 97 12.34 -5.60 3.56
N GLU A 98 13.28 -6.32 4.17
CA GLU A 98 13.94 -7.47 3.56
C GLU A 98 13.00 -8.67 3.41
N VAL A 99 12.19 -8.99 4.42
CA VAL A 99 11.19 -10.06 4.35
C VAL A 99 10.19 -9.77 3.22
N GLN A 100 9.68 -8.54 3.12
CA GLN A 100 8.81 -8.15 2.02
C GLN A 100 9.51 -8.30 0.66
N ARG A 101 10.78 -7.91 0.55
CA ARG A 101 11.58 -8.08 -0.67
C ARG A 101 11.72 -9.55 -1.08
N GLN A 102 11.96 -10.45 -0.13
CA GLN A 102 12.10 -11.89 -0.37
C GLN A 102 10.77 -12.54 -0.78
N LEU A 103 9.65 -12.03 -0.27
CA LEU A 103 8.30 -12.38 -0.74
C LEU A 103 7.95 -11.76 -2.11
N GLY A 104 8.92 -11.08 -2.73
CA GLY A 104 8.77 -10.48 -4.05
C GLY A 104 8.00 -9.18 -4.02
N ALA A 105 7.91 -8.46 -2.91
CA ALA A 105 7.29 -7.13 -2.82
C ALA A 105 8.33 -5.99 -2.81
N ASN A 106 7.93 -4.79 -3.23
CA ASN A 106 8.68 -3.54 -3.13
C ASN A 106 7.98 -2.62 -2.14
N SER A 107 8.51 -2.58 -0.92
CA SER A 107 8.01 -1.73 0.16
C SER A 107 8.58 -0.31 0.11
N LEU A 108 9.41 -0.01 -0.89
CA LEU A 108 9.98 1.30 -1.17
C LEU A 108 9.27 2.01 -2.33
N ILE A 109 8.20 1.42 -2.89
CA ILE A 109 7.56 1.83 -4.14
C ILE A 109 7.04 3.28 -4.14
N GLY A 110 6.74 3.86 -2.97
CA GLY A 110 6.26 5.24 -2.85
C GLY A 110 7.16 6.27 -3.56
N ARG A 111 8.49 6.13 -3.52
CA ARG A 111 9.43 7.02 -4.23
C ARG A 111 9.42 6.84 -5.76
N GLU A 112 8.89 5.73 -6.25
CA GLU A 112 8.87 5.36 -7.67
C GLU A 112 7.51 5.68 -8.33
N LEU A 113 6.52 6.20 -7.58
CA LEU A 113 5.19 6.47 -8.12
C LEU A 113 5.19 7.41 -9.34
N TYR A 114 6.02 8.47 -9.33
CA TYR A 114 6.07 9.40 -10.46
C TYR A 114 6.46 8.70 -11.77
N PRO A 115 7.65 8.06 -11.87
CA PRO A 115 8.04 7.39 -13.12
C PRO A 115 7.05 6.28 -13.50
N LEU A 116 6.55 5.49 -12.54
CA LEU A 116 5.61 4.39 -12.84
C LEU A 116 4.30 4.88 -13.46
N ILE A 117 3.71 5.95 -12.91
CA ILE A 117 2.47 6.52 -13.43
C ILE A 117 2.73 7.22 -14.77
N HIS A 118 3.83 7.96 -14.89
CA HIS A 118 4.19 8.65 -16.13
C HIS A 118 4.45 7.68 -17.28
N GLU A 119 5.23 6.62 -17.06
CA GLU A 119 5.53 5.59 -18.06
C GLU A 119 4.31 4.76 -18.46
N SER A 120 3.27 4.74 -17.62
CA SER A 120 1.97 4.13 -17.93
C SER A 120 1.12 4.96 -18.91
N GLY A 121 1.59 6.13 -19.34
CA GLY A 121 0.91 6.99 -20.32
C GLY A 121 -0.02 8.03 -19.72
N PHE A 122 -0.06 8.18 -18.39
CA PHE A 122 -0.81 9.23 -17.73
C PHE A 122 -0.15 10.60 -17.95
N ARG A 123 -1.01 11.61 -18.06
CA ARG A 123 -0.61 13.02 -18.18
C ARG A 123 -0.94 13.75 -16.88
N ASP A 124 -0.39 14.94 -16.71
CA ASP A 124 -0.64 15.81 -15.55
C ASP A 124 -0.34 15.11 -14.20
N VAL A 125 0.66 14.23 -14.17
CA VAL A 125 1.06 13.46 -12.99
C VAL A 125 1.54 14.41 -11.89
N ARG A 126 0.91 14.30 -10.71
CA ARG A 126 1.28 15.05 -9.51
C ARG A 126 1.53 14.09 -8.36
N ILE A 127 2.70 14.19 -7.75
CA ILE A 127 3.04 13.45 -6.53
C ILE A 127 3.08 14.43 -5.36
N THR A 128 2.50 14.03 -4.23
CA THR A 128 2.55 14.80 -2.98
C THR A 128 2.91 13.86 -1.84
N PRO A 129 4.04 14.04 -1.15
CA PRO A 129 4.37 13.25 0.01
C PRO A 129 3.38 13.55 1.15
N LYS A 130 2.93 12.50 1.86
CA LYS A 130 2.08 12.60 3.05
C LYS A 130 2.85 12.10 4.25
N MET A 131 3.62 13.01 4.86
CA MET A 131 4.48 12.69 6.00
C MET A 131 3.66 12.52 7.28
N VAL A 132 4.00 11.50 8.07
CA VAL A 132 3.49 11.32 9.43
C VAL A 132 4.60 11.71 10.41
N TYR A 133 4.46 12.89 11.02
CA TYR A 133 5.35 13.35 12.09
C TYR A 133 4.69 13.09 13.45
N ILE A 134 5.49 12.58 14.40
CA ILE A 134 5.02 12.21 15.73
C ILE A 134 6.08 12.59 16.77
N ASP A 135 5.63 13.21 17.85
CA ASP A 135 6.41 13.46 19.05
C ASP A 135 5.53 13.29 20.31
N GLN A 136 6.10 13.58 21.47
CA GLN A 136 5.43 13.45 22.77
C GLN A 136 4.24 14.41 22.95
N SER A 137 4.15 15.49 22.16
CA SER A 137 3.01 16.40 22.16
C SER A 137 1.78 15.82 21.44
N LEU A 138 1.96 14.71 20.70
CA LEU A 138 0.92 14.03 19.93
C LEU A 138 0.64 12.61 20.49
N PRO A 139 0.21 12.47 21.75
CA PRO A 139 0.09 11.18 22.43
C PRO A 139 -0.90 10.22 21.75
N LEU A 140 -1.94 10.75 21.10
CA LEU A 140 -2.88 9.93 20.34
C LEU A 140 -2.23 9.29 19.11
N LEU A 141 -1.34 10.00 18.42
CA LEU A 141 -0.60 9.46 17.27
C LEU A 141 0.52 8.52 17.70
N MET A 142 1.19 8.80 18.83
CA MET A 142 2.11 7.85 19.45
C MET A 142 1.40 6.51 19.68
N GLU A 143 0.20 6.53 20.27
CA GLU A 143 -0.56 5.31 20.53
C GLU A 143 -1.09 4.65 19.25
N SER A 144 -1.77 5.38 18.37
CA SER A 144 -2.43 4.80 17.20
C SER A 144 -1.46 4.36 16.12
N PHE A 145 -0.39 5.13 15.89
CA PHE A 145 0.53 4.88 14.80
C PHE A 145 1.78 4.14 15.27
N VAL A 146 2.44 4.58 16.36
CA VAL A 146 3.65 3.89 16.82
C VAL A 146 3.31 2.56 17.50
N SER A 147 2.52 2.61 18.58
CA SER A 147 2.20 1.41 19.38
C SER A 147 1.31 0.41 18.65
N LYS A 148 0.32 0.89 17.89
CA LYS A 148 -0.73 0.04 17.28
C LYS A 148 -0.55 -0.25 15.80
N THR A 149 0.40 0.42 15.11
CA THR A 149 0.65 0.20 13.68
C THR A 149 2.10 -0.19 13.42
N ILE A 150 3.07 0.64 13.78
CA ILE A 150 4.50 0.42 13.48
C ILE A 150 5.05 -0.81 14.22
N ILE A 151 4.88 -0.89 15.54
CA ILE A 151 5.41 -2.03 16.32
C ILE A 151 4.79 -3.36 15.86
N PRO A 152 3.45 -3.50 15.76
CA PRO A 152 2.83 -4.75 15.30
C PRO A 152 3.24 -5.14 13.87
N MET A 153 3.47 -4.17 12.98
CA MET A 153 3.92 -4.43 11.62
C MET A 153 5.34 -5.03 11.57
N VAL A 154 6.24 -4.55 12.44
CA VAL A 154 7.58 -5.13 12.57
C VAL A 154 7.54 -6.48 13.29
N GLU A 155 6.72 -6.63 14.33
CA GLU A 155 6.54 -7.91 15.02
C GLU A 155 5.96 -8.99 14.09
N GLY A 156 5.07 -8.61 13.17
CA GLY A 156 4.43 -9.50 12.22
C GLY A 156 5.37 -10.23 11.26
N VAL A 157 6.59 -9.73 11.07
CA VAL A 157 7.61 -10.39 10.23
C VAL A 157 8.67 -11.13 11.02
N LYS A 158 8.57 -11.21 12.35
CA LYS A 158 9.62 -11.77 13.20
C LYS A 158 10.05 -13.17 12.76
N GLU A 159 9.11 -14.11 12.62
CA GLU A 159 9.45 -15.49 12.24
C GLU A 159 10.07 -15.53 10.84
N GLY A 160 9.49 -14.80 9.88
CA GLY A 160 10.05 -14.70 8.53
C GLY A 160 11.44 -14.07 8.49
N ALA A 161 11.75 -13.16 9.41
CA ALA A 161 13.08 -12.57 9.54
C ALA A 161 14.09 -13.56 10.14
N LEU A 162 13.70 -14.34 11.16
CA LEU A 162 14.56 -15.35 11.78
C LEU A 162 14.86 -16.51 10.82
N ASP A 163 13.92 -16.87 9.95
CA ASP A 163 14.11 -17.89 8.92
C ASP A 163 15.12 -17.49 7.83
N LEU A 164 15.39 -16.19 7.67
CA LEU A 164 16.36 -15.67 6.69
C LEU A 164 17.83 -15.72 7.17
N GLY A 165 18.08 -15.99 8.47
CA GLY A 165 19.41 -16.09 9.09
C GLY A 165 19.83 -14.85 9.87
#